data_AF-A0A2G2GBC8-F1
#
_entry.id   AF-A0A2G2GBC8-F1
#
_cell.length_a   1.000
_cell.length_b   1.000
_cell.length_c   1.000
_cell.angle_alpha   90.00
_cell.angle_beta   90.00
_cell.angle_gamma   90.00
#
_symmetry.space_group_name_H-M   'P 1'
#
loop_
_entity.id
_entity.type
_entity.pdbx_description
1 polymer ?
#
loop_
_entity_poly.entity_id
_entity_poly.type
_entity_poly.pdbx_seq_one_letter_code
_entity_poly.pdbx_strand_id
1 'polypeptide(L)'
;MIKLSYTQYSKHFTCKIENISELSVQTLHELEKFASDRSGSLDYVKESFSIPKRIEIQHLQELFQLKNMEVFITEKEAQKTRIANTATINFGKFKGTKWSDLETHYLSWLSKNLNSDDRQTAIAELERRKNTSSQEKSKKTSEKDLKMIIGFGKFRGRTWGELPKDYLLWVASNLQGDAKRLAELVLSYKS
;
A
#
# COMPACT_ATOMS: atom_id res chain seq x y z
N MET A 1 14.12 17.25 -9.34
CA MET A 1 13.17 16.20 -9.73
C MET A 1 12.03 16.06 -8.72
N ILE A 2 10.78 16.18 -9.18
CA ILE A 2 9.54 16.04 -8.40
C ILE A 2 9.07 14.58 -8.49
N LYS A 3 8.71 13.94 -7.38
CA LYS A 3 8.18 12.56 -7.36
C LYS A 3 6.67 12.60 -7.12
N LEU A 4 5.90 12.14 -8.11
CA LEU A 4 4.44 12.13 -8.08
C LEU A 4 3.92 10.70 -8.08
N SER A 5 2.97 10.42 -7.18
CA SER A 5 2.14 9.21 -7.23
C SER A 5 0.80 9.57 -7.84
N TYR A 6 0.57 9.10 -9.06
CA TYR A 6 -0.62 9.36 -9.85
C TYR A 6 -1.75 8.41 -9.49
N THR A 7 -2.97 8.93 -9.39
CA THR A 7 -4.17 8.13 -9.17
C THR A 7 -5.34 8.67 -9.99
N GLN A 8 -5.85 7.86 -10.94
CA GLN A 8 -6.97 8.23 -11.81
C GLN A 8 -8.32 7.77 -11.24
N TYR A 9 -9.26 8.72 -11.10
CA TYR A 9 -10.66 8.44 -10.78
C TYR A 9 -11.56 8.61 -12.00
N SER A 10 -12.87 8.39 -11.85
CA SER A 10 -13.84 8.49 -12.96
C SER A 10 -13.98 9.89 -13.54
N LYS A 11 -13.84 10.94 -12.71
CA LYS A 11 -14.06 12.35 -13.09
C LYS A 11 -12.88 13.29 -12.83
N HIS A 12 -11.85 12.81 -12.17
CA HIS A 12 -10.68 13.60 -11.78
C HIS A 12 -9.49 12.69 -11.61
N PHE A 13 -8.31 13.27 -11.43
CA PHE A 13 -7.14 12.54 -10.93
C PHE A 13 -6.53 13.29 -9.75
N THR A 14 -5.75 12.57 -8.97
CA THR A 14 -4.91 13.15 -7.92
C THR A 14 -3.46 12.75 -8.15
N CYS A 15 -2.56 13.61 -7.69
CA CYS A 15 -1.14 13.34 -7.67
C CYS A 15 -0.62 13.66 -6.28
N LYS A 16 -0.17 12.64 -5.55
CA LYS A 16 0.52 12.82 -4.28
C LYS A 16 1.98 13.14 -4.54
N ILE A 17 2.50 14.18 -3.90
CA ILE A 17 3.88 14.63 -3.98
C ILE A 17 4.66 13.89 -2.90
N GLU A 18 5.42 12.86 -3.27
CA GLU A 18 6.09 11.98 -2.29
C GLU A 18 7.31 12.64 -1.64
N ASN A 19 7.87 13.67 -2.26
CA ASN A 19 9.06 14.38 -1.78
C ASN A 19 8.82 15.86 -1.51
N ILE A 20 7.63 16.24 -1.04
CA ILE A 20 7.25 17.65 -0.85
C ILE A 20 8.23 18.44 0.02
N SER A 21 8.80 17.80 1.06
CA SER A 21 9.77 18.42 1.97
C SER A 21 11.13 18.69 1.34
N GLU A 22 11.43 18.05 0.21
CA GLU A 22 12.67 18.23 -0.56
C GLU A 22 12.51 19.27 -1.69
N LEU A 23 11.28 19.74 -1.95
CA LEU A 23 11.00 20.69 -3.02
C LEU A 23 11.22 22.14 -2.57
N SER A 24 11.70 22.97 -3.51
CA SER A 24 11.79 24.41 -3.27
C SER A 24 10.39 25.04 -3.22
N VAL A 25 10.24 26.13 -2.47
CA VAL A 25 9.00 26.91 -2.39
C VAL A 25 8.56 27.38 -3.79
N GLN A 26 9.52 27.73 -4.65
CA GLN A 26 9.27 28.11 -6.03
C GLN A 26 8.61 26.96 -6.83
N THR A 27 9.12 25.74 -6.68
CA THR A 27 8.56 24.55 -7.33
C THR A 27 7.15 24.24 -6.84
N LEU A 28 6.88 24.43 -5.54
CA LEU A 28 5.54 24.24 -4.97
C LEU A 28 4.54 25.25 -5.53
N HIS A 29 4.93 26.52 -5.68
CA HIS A 29 4.10 27.54 -6.33
C HIS A 29 3.85 27.24 -7.81
N GLU A 30 4.84 26.70 -8.53
CA GLU A 30 4.66 26.28 -9.92
C GLU A 30 3.68 25.10 -10.05
N LEU A 31 3.72 24.14 -9.13
CA LEU A 31 2.75 23.05 -9.05
C LEU A 31 1.34 23.53 -8.71
N GLU A 32 1.23 24.44 -7.75
CA GLU A 32 -0.04 25.07 -7.38
C GLU A 32 -0.63 25.86 -8.55
N LYS A 33 0.20 26.64 -9.25
CA LYS A 33 -0.21 27.35 -10.46
C LYS A 33 -0.61 26.39 -11.56
N PHE A 34 0.16 25.32 -11.79
CA PHE A 34 -0.15 24.28 -12.78
C PHE A 34 -1.52 23.64 -12.53
N ALA A 35 -1.84 23.33 -11.27
CA ALA A 35 -3.13 22.80 -10.87
C ALA A 35 -4.23 23.84 -11.07
N SER A 36 -4.01 25.08 -10.60
CA SER A 36 -4.98 26.18 -10.69
C SER A 36 -5.35 26.53 -12.14
N ASP A 37 -4.36 26.58 -13.04
CA ASP A 37 -4.54 26.81 -14.49
C ASP A 37 -5.48 25.77 -15.13
N ARG A 38 -5.65 24.61 -14.49
CA ARG A 38 -6.49 23.48 -14.95
C ARG A 38 -7.72 23.27 -14.05
N SER A 39 -8.12 24.30 -13.31
CA SER A 39 -9.25 24.26 -12.37
C SER A 39 -9.08 23.23 -11.24
N GLY A 40 -7.83 22.88 -10.94
CA GLY A 40 -7.45 22.04 -9.82
C GLY A 40 -7.02 22.85 -8.59
N SER A 41 -6.61 22.13 -7.56
CA SER A 41 -6.07 22.71 -6.34
C SER A 41 -4.96 21.84 -5.76
N LEU A 42 -4.03 22.48 -5.04
CA LEU A 42 -2.98 21.82 -4.29
C LEU A 42 -3.33 21.85 -2.79
N ASP A 43 -3.37 20.67 -2.18
CA ASP A 43 -3.64 20.48 -0.75
C ASP A 43 -2.30 20.21 -0.06
N TYR A 44 -1.79 21.21 0.66
CA TYR A 44 -0.55 21.13 1.42
C TYR A 44 -0.62 20.15 2.59
N VAL A 45 -1.81 19.91 3.16
CA VAL A 45 -1.98 18.98 4.29
C VAL A 45 -1.93 17.54 3.80
N LYS A 46 -2.54 17.25 2.65
CA LYS A 46 -2.49 15.93 2.02
C LYS A 46 -1.27 15.72 1.12
N GLU A 47 -0.44 16.75 0.97
CA GLU A 47 0.73 16.77 0.08
C GLU A 47 0.35 16.32 -1.34
N SER A 48 -0.81 16.77 -1.83
CA SER A 48 -1.35 16.26 -3.09
C SER A 48 -2.11 17.35 -3.83
N PHE A 49 -2.05 17.32 -5.15
CA PHE A 49 -2.92 18.14 -5.98
C PHE A 49 -3.97 17.30 -6.69
N SER A 50 -5.10 17.93 -6.99
CA SER A 50 -6.22 17.30 -7.69
C SER A 50 -6.67 18.16 -8.87
N ILE A 51 -6.98 17.53 -10.00
CA ILE A 51 -7.47 18.22 -11.19
C ILE A 51 -8.75 17.52 -11.66
N PRO A 52 -9.87 18.25 -11.84
CA PRO A 52 -11.17 17.71 -12.19
C PRO A 52 -11.29 17.37 -13.68
N LYS A 53 -10.28 16.69 -14.23
CA LYS A 53 -10.23 16.21 -15.61
C LYS A 53 -9.62 14.81 -15.62
N ARG A 54 -9.87 14.03 -16.67
CA ARG A 54 -9.12 12.79 -16.90
C ARG A 54 -7.91 13.09 -17.77
N ILE A 55 -6.79 12.48 -17.45
CA ILE A 55 -5.56 12.63 -18.23
C ILE A 55 -4.79 11.32 -18.17
N GLU A 56 -4.19 10.92 -19.28
CA GLU A 56 -3.28 9.79 -19.28
C GLU A 56 -1.91 10.22 -18.72
N ILE A 57 -1.19 9.31 -18.07
CA ILE A 57 0.10 9.61 -17.44
C ILE A 57 1.11 10.14 -18.46
N GLN A 58 1.13 9.56 -19.66
CA GLN A 58 2.02 10.00 -20.75
C GLN A 58 1.76 11.48 -21.08
N HIS A 59 0.50 11.84 -21.29
CA HIS A 59 0.13 13.22 -21.57
C HIS A 59 0.41 14.16 -20.38
N LEU A 60 0.18 13.70 -19.15
CA LEU A 60 0.52 14.47 -17.96
C LEU A 60 2.04 14.76 -17.90
N GLN A 61 2.88 13.79 -18.25
CA GLN A 61 4.32 13.96 -18.27
C GLN A 61 4.78 14.97 -19.34
N GLU A 62 4.18 14.95 -20.53
CA GLU A 62 4.41 15.95 -21.58
C GLU A 62 4.06 17.37 -21.09
N LEU A 63 2.93 17.52 -20.38
CA LEU A 63 2.52 18.83 -19.85
C LEU A 63 3.51 19.40 -18.83
N PHE A 64 4.15 18.54 -18.04
CA PHE A 64 5.20 18.96 -17.11
C PHE A 64 6.50 19.32 -17.85
N GLN A 65 6.88 18.56 -18.87
CA GLN A 65 8.04 18.86 -19.71
C GLN A 65 7.90 20.22 -20.43
N LEU A 66 6.71 20.54 -20.96
CA LEU A 66 6.42 21.83 -21.58
C LEU A 66 6.58 23.02 -20.63
N LYS A 67 6.50 22.79 -19.32
CA LYS A 67 6.70 23.79 -18.26
C LYS A 67 8.11 23.73 -17.66
N ASN A 68 9.03 22.98 -18.27
CA ASN A 68 10.39 22.75 -17.77
C ASN A 68 10.44 22.14 -16.35
N MET A 69 9.39 21.40 -15.95
CA MET A 69 9.34 20.70 -14.67
C MET A 69 9.78 19.25 -14.85
N GLU A 70 10.87 18.88 -14.20
CA GLU A 70 11.35 17.51 -14.19
C GLU A 70 10.56 16.68 -13.17
N VAL A 71 9.65 15.83 -13.68
CA VAL A 71 8.76 14.98 -12.88
C VAL A 71 9.01 13.50 -13.12
N PHE A 72 8.93 12.71 -12.05
CA PHE A 72 8.88 11.26 -12.07
C PHE A 72 7.50 10.82 -11.56
N ILE A 73 6.72 10.17 -12.41
CA ILE A 73 5.34 9.78 -12.10
C ILE A 73 5.27 8.26 -11.91
N THR A 74 4.78 7.82 -10.74
CA THR A 74 4.46 6.42 -10.45
C THR A 74 2.95 6.24 -10.48
N GLU A 75 2.46 5.29 -11.27
CA GLU A 75 1.04 4.93 -11.26
C GLU A 75 0.68 4.16 -9.99
N LYS A 76 -0.34 4.64 -9.28
CA LYS A 76 -1.01 3.89 -8.23
C LYS A 76 -2.45 3.65 -8.67
N GLU A 77 -2.87 2.39 -8.64
CA GLU A 77 -4.28 2.07 -8.86
C GLU A 77 -5.14 2.86 -7.87
N ALA A 78 -6.19 3.50 -8.37
CA ALA A 78 -7.18 4.13 -7.52
C ALA A 78 -7.71 3.07 -6.57
N GLN A 79 -7.27 3.19 -5.32
CA GLN A 79 -7.64 2.32 -4.23
C GLN A 79 -9.17 2.36 -4.07
N LYS A 80 -9.86 1.47 -4.81
CA LYS A 80 -11.28 1.13 -4.68
C LYS A 80 -11.57 0.59 -3.27
N THR A 81 -10.55 0.36 -2.45
CA THR A 81 -10.59 -0.04 -1.05
C THR A 81 -11.45 0.88 -0.18
N ARG A 82 -11.62 2.17 -0.52
CA ARG A 82 -12.54 3.04 0.25
C ARG A 82 -14.02 2.84 -0.07
N ILE A 83 -14.37 2.31 -1.25
CA ILE A 83 -15.77 2.07 -1.60
C ILE A 83 -16.30 0.86 -0.83
N ALA A 84 -15.49 -0.19 -0.63
CA ALA A 84 -15.97 -1.41 0.05
C ALA A 84 -16.39 -1.22 1.53
N ASN A 85 -15.77 -0.29 2.26
CA ASN A 85 -16.08 -0.10 3.70
C ASN A 85 -17.39 0.68 3.96
N THR A 86 -17.84 1.50 3.01
CA THR A 86 -19.07 2.31 3.14
C THR A 86 -20.15 1.91 2.15
N ALA A 87 -19.80 1.18 1.09
CA ALA A 87 -20.79 0.70 0.15
C ALA A 87 -21.71 -0.31 0.82
N THR A 88 -22.99 -0.16 0.52
CA THR A 88 -24.05 -1.09 0.88
C THR A 88 -24.50 -1.82 -0.37
N ILE A 89 -25.00 -3.03 -0.16
CA ILE A 89 -25.57 -3.85 -1.23
C ILE A 89 -26.96 -3.30 -1.56
N ASN A 90 -27.25 -3.10 -2.83
CA ASN A 90 -28.53 -2.51 -3.26
C ASN A 90 -29.55 -3.56 -3.76
N PHE A 91 -29.22 -4.85 -3.70
CA PHE A 91 -29.98 -5.95 -4.29
C PHE A 91 -30.05 -7.19 -3.38
N GLY A 92 -30.99 -8.09 -3.69
CA GLY A 92 -31.10 -9.41 -3.06
C GLY A 92 -31.41 -9.40 -1.56
N LYS A 93 -31.14 -10.53 -0.90
CA LYS A 93 -31.44 -10.78 0.52
C LYS A 93 -30.66 -9.88 1.49
N PHE A 94 -29.49 -9.39 1.08
CA PHE A 94 -28.59 -8.58 1.90
C PHE A 94 -28.65 -7.08 1.55
N LYS A 95 -29.75 -6.63 0.94
CA LYS A 95 -29.95 -5.22 0.59
C LYS A 95 -29.87 -4.33 1.84
N GLY A 96 -29.07 -3.28 1.76
CA GLY A 96 -28.80 -2.33 2.86
C GLY A 96 -27.63 -2.75 3.77
N THR A 97 -27.15 -3.99 3.67
CA THR A 97 -25.99 -4.47 4.42
C THR A 97 -24.68 -3.98 3.78
N LYS A 98 -23.67 -3.69 4.59
CA LYS A 98 -22.34 -3.29 4.09
C LYS A 98 -21.62 -4.49 3.47
N TRP A 99 -20.80 -4.22 2.46
CA TRP A 99 -19.93 -5.26 1.86
C TRP A 99 -18.96 -5.86 2.87
N SER A 100 -18.48 -5.07 3.84
CA SER A 100 -17.63 -5.52 4.94
C SER A 100 -18.28 -6.54 5.86
N ASP A 101 -19.61 -6.52 5.98
CA ASP A 101 -20.35 -7.32 6.97
C ASP A 101 -20.80 -8.67 6.37
N LEU A 102 -20.61 -8.86 5.06
CA LEU A 102 -20.91 -10.12 4.40
C LEU A 102 -19.93 -11.22 4.79
N GLU A 103 -20.42 -12.45 4.82
CA GLU A 103 -19.55 -13.61 4.98
C GLU A 103 -18.68 -13.86 3.74
N THR A 104 -17.46 -14.35 3.97
CA THR A 104 -16.48 -14.64 2.91
C THR A 104 -17.01 -15.62 1.87
N HIS A 105 -17.80 -16.61 2.30
CA HIS A 105 -18.40 -17.60 1.39
C HIS A 105 -19.40 -16.94 0.44
N TYR A 106 -20.19 -15.98 0.93
CA TYR A 106 -21.19 -15.27 0.13
C TYR A 106 -20.54 -14.28 -0.83
N LEU A 107 -19.50 -13.56 -0.41
CA LEU A 107 -18.68 -12.72 -1.31
C LEU A 107 -18.04 -13.55 -2.44
N SER A 108 -17.58 -14.77 -2.13
CA SER A 108 -17.03 -15.66 -3.15
C SER A 108 -18.10 -16.16 -4.12
N TRP A 109 -19.34 -16.34 -3.65
CA TRP A 109 -20.47 -16.65 -4.53
C TRP A 109 -20.82 -15.45 -5.42
N LEU A 110 -20.91 -14.25 -4.85
CA LEU A 110 -21.22 -13.01 -5.60
C LEU A 110 -20.20 -12.74 -6.71
N SER A 111 -18.91 -12.94 -6.45
CA SER A 111 -17.85 -12.73 -7.46
C SER A 111 -17.90 -13.70 -8.65
N LYS A 112 -18.56 -14.85 -8.49
CA LYS A 112 -18.72 -15.89 -9.52
C LYS A 112 -20.06 -15.82 -10.25
N ASN A 113 -21.11 -15.33 -9.58
CA ASN A 113 -22.49 -15.39 -10.08
C ASN A 113 -23.03 -14.03 -10.54
N LEU A 114 -22.35 -12.92 -10.26
CA LEU A 114 -22.72 -11.59 -10.75
C LEU A 114 -21.87 -11.18 -11.94
N ASN A 115 -22.49 -10.47 -12.89
CA ASN A 115 -21.83 -9.90 -14.07
C ASN A 115 -21.76 -8.35 -14.03
N SER A 116 -22.16 -7.71 -12.92
CA SER A 116 -22.22 -6.26 -12.75
C SER A 116 -21.01 -5.68 -12.00
N ASP A 117 -20.96 -4.36 -11.84
CA ASP A 117 -19.99 -3.63 -11.00
C ASP A 117 -19.94 -4.15 -9.56
N ASP A 118 -21.03 -4.76 -9.07
CA ASP A 118 -21.11 -5.44 -7.77
C ASP A 118 -20.16 -6.63 -7.67
N ARG A 119 -19.88 -7.32 -8.78
CA ARG A 119 -18.88 -8.40 -8.86
C ARG A 119 -17.50 -7.87 -8.52
N GLN A 120 -17.13 -6.71 -9.06
CA GLN A 120 -15.83 -6.08 -8.78
C GLN A 120 -15.73 -5.67 -7.33
N THR A 121 -16.83 -5.20 -6.73
CA THR A 121 -16.90 -4.82 -5.32
C THR A 121 -16.72 -6.04 -4.41
N ALA A 122 -17.32 -7.18 -4.75
CA ALA A 122 -17.12 -8.45 -4.05
C ALA A 122 -15.66 -8.94 -4.11
N ILE A 123 -15.03 -8.86 -5.29
CA ILE A 123 -13.62 -9.26 -5.48
C ILE A 123 -12.69 -8.35 -4.67
N ALA A 124 -12.89 -7.03 -4.74
CA ALA A 124 -12.08 -6.07 -4.00
C ALA A 124 -12.17 -6.26 -2.47
N GLU A 125 -13.35 -6.57 -1.94
CA GLU A 125 -13.53 -6.87 -0.51
C GLU A 125 -12.85 -8.19 -0.11
N LEU A 126 -12.88 -9.21 -0.98
CA LEU A 126 -12.15 -10.48 -0.75
C LEU A 126 -10.63 -10.27 -0.73
N GLU A 127 -10.10 -9.47 -1.66
CA GLU A 127 -8.68 -9.14 -1.71
C GLU A 127 -8.24 -8.31 -0.51
N ARG A 128 -9.07 -7.35 -0.09
CA ARG A 128 -8.85 -6.59 1.15
C ARG A 128 -8.70 -7.52 2.35
N ARG A 129 -9.62 -8.48 2.52
CA ARG A 129 -9.55 -9.47 3.61
C ARG A 129 -8.28 -10.31 3.54
N LYS A 130 -7.87 -10.76 2.35
CA LYS A 130 -6.61 -11.50 2.18
C LYS A 130 -5.39 -10.65 2.55
N ASN A 131 -5.38 -9.37 2.20
CA ASN A 131 -4.28 -8.47 2.49
C ASN A 131 -4.20 -8.13 3.99
N THR A 132 -5.35 -7.92 4.67
CA THR A 132 -5.40 -7.77 6.14
C THR A 132 -4.94 -9.04 6.85
N SER A 133 -5.35 -10.22 6.36
CA SER A 133 -4.90 -11.52 6.89
C SER A 133 -3.40 -11.75 6.72
N SER A 134 -2.79 -11.17 5.67
CA SER A 134 -1.35 -11.29 5.37
C SER A 134 -0.51 -10.36 6.25
N GLN A 135 -1.06 -9.21 6.66
CA GLN A 135 -0.42 -8.33 7.66
C GLN A 135 -0.49 -8.93 9.08
N GLU A 136 -1.58 -9.59 9.46
CA GLU A 136 -1.68 -10.28 10.76
C GLU A 136 -0.85 -11.56 10.82
N LYS A 137 -0.74 -12.32 9.73
CA LYS A 137 0.16 -13.49 9.67
C LYS A 137 1.63 -13.10 9.80
N SER A 138 2.04 -11.94 9.26
CA SER A 138 3.42 -11.45 9.39
C SER A 138 3.75 -11.02 10.84
N LYS A 139 2.76 -10.51 11.58
CA LYS A 139 2.93 -10.06 12.99
C LYS A 139 2.79 -11.18 14.03
N LYS A 140 2.04 -12.24 13.73
CA LYS A 140 1.83 -13.39 14.64
C LYS A 140 2.89 -14.49 14.47
N THR A 141 3.49 -14.59 13.28
CA THR A 141 4.62 -15.50 13.01
C THR A 141 5.90 -15.00 13.70
N SER A 142 6.10 -13.68 13.74
CA SER A 142 7.29 -13.06 14.31
C SER A 142 7.44 -13.24 15.83
N GLU A 143 6.35 -13.20 16.61
CA GLU A 143 6.45 -13.37 18.07
C GLU A 143 6.77 -14.82 18.46
N LYS A 144 6.26 -15.80 17.70
CA LYS A 144 6.58 -17.22 17.89
C LYS A 144 8.02 -17.52 17.52
N ASP A 145 8.51 -16.93 16.43
CA ASP A 145 9.88 -17.13 15.94
C ASP A 145 10.92 -16.51 16.88
N LEU A 146 10.60 -15.38 17.53
CA LEU A 146 11.46 -14.77 18.57
C LEU A 146 11.59 -15.66 19.82
N LYS A 147 10.54 -16.41 20.18
CA LYS A 147 10.50 -17.34 21.33
C LYS A 147 11.02 -18.74 21.01
N MET A 148 11.39 -19.00 19.75
CA MET A 148 11.92 -20.30 19.37
C MET A 148 13.30 -20.51 20.02
N ILE A 149 13.58 -21.74 20.48
CA ILE A 149 14.83 -22.08 21.16
C ILE A 149 15.89 -22.47 20.12
N ILE A 150 17.08 -21.90 20.24
CA ILE A 150 18.22 -22.29 19.40
C ILE A 150 18.77 -23.66 19.85
N GLY A 151 18.85 -24.60 18.90
CA GLY A 151 19.27 -25.97 19.15
C GLY A 151 20.78 -26.23 19.09
N PHE A 152 21.59 -25.22 18.77
CA PHE A 152 23.01 -25.38 18.42
C PHE A 152 23.89 -24.22 18.92
N GLY A 153 25.21 -24.44 18.89
CA GLY A 153 26.23 -23.42 19.15
C GLY A 153 26.31 -22.93 20.60
N LYS A 154 27.01 -21.81 20.80
CA LYS A 154 27.34 -21.25 22.12
C LYS A 154 26.13 -20.84 22.95
N PHE A 155 25.01 -20.51 22.30
CA PHE A 155 23.78 -20.03 22.94
C PHE A 155 22.66 -21.06 22.96
N ARG A 156 22.96 -22.35 22.75
CA ARG A 156 21.98 -23.45 22.80
C ARG A 156 21.09 -23.36 24.05
N GLY A 157 19.79 -23.49 23.85
CA GLY A 157 18.80 -23.42 24.93
C GLY A 157 18.25 -22.01 25.20
N ARG A 158 18.82 -20.96 24.59
CA ARG A 158 18.25 -19.60 24.62
C ARG A 158 17.26 -19.37 23.50
N THR A 159 16.45 -18.33 23.64
CA THR A 159 15.53 -17.91 22.57
C THR A 159 16.27 -17.11 21.51
N TRP A 160 15.81 -17.18 20.25
CA TRP A 160 16.39 -16.39 19.16
C TRP A 160 16.36 -14.88 19.44
N GLY A 161 15.31 -14.39 20.12
CA GLY A 161 15.18 -12.98 20.51
C GLY A 161 16.23 -12.50 21.53
N GLU A 162 16.80 -13.38 22.34
CA GLU A 162 17.81 -13.04 23.36
C GLU A 162 19.24 -12.98 22.81
N LEU A 163 19.45 -13.41 21.56
CA LEU A 163 20.80 -13.53 21.01
C LEU A 163 21.43 -12.16 20.73
N PRO A 164 22.75 -11.99 21.00
CA PRO A 164 23.49 -10.78 20.61
C PRO A 164 23.48 -10.57 19.09
N LYS A 165 23.49 -9.30 18.65
CA LYS A 165 23.48 -8.94 17.23
C LYS A 165 24.65 -9.58 16.46
N ASP A 166 25.85 -9.56 17.04
CA ASP A 166 27.06 -10.11 16.40
C ASP A 166 26.94 -11.62 16.15
N TYR A 167 26.29 -12.35 17.06
CA TYR A 167 26.07 -13.78 16.90
C TYR A 167 25.01 -14.07 15.84
N LEU A 168 23.95 -13.26 15.75
CA LEU A 168 22.94 -13.37 14.71
C LEU A 168 23.53 -13.09 13.31
N LEU A 169 24.39 -12.08 13.19
CA LEU A 169 25.11 -11.77 11.94
C LEU A 169 26.01 -12.93 11.52
N TRP A 170 26.73 -13.53 12.48
CA TRP A 170 27.53 -14.71 12.22
C TRP A 170 26.68 -15.89 11.75
N VAL A 171 25.54 -16.17 12.40
CA VAL A 171 24.61 -17.25 12.00
C VAL A 171 24.06 -17.02 10.59
N ALA A 172 23.64 -15.80 10.26
CA ALA A 172 23.11 -15.46 8.94
C ALA A 172 24.15 -15.63 7.82
N SER A 173 25.43 -15.38 8.15
CA SER A 173 26.54 -15.45 7.18
C SER A 173 27.14 -16.85 7.03
N ASN A 174 27.10 -17.68 8.08
CA ASN A 174 27.84 -18.95 8.12
C ASN A 174 26.95 -20.20 8.11
N LEU A 175 25.66 -20.07 8.44
CA LEU A 175 24.72 -21.20 8.44
C LEU A 175 23.72 -21.09 7.29
N GLN A 176 23.02 -22.19 7.02
CA GLN A 176 22.00 -22.29 5.97
C GLN A 176 20.67 -22.82 6.54
N GLY A 177 19.62 -22.82 5.73
CA GLY A 177 18.30 -23.33 6.11
C GLY A 177 17.61 -22.46 7.17
N ASP A 178 16.85 -23.10 8.06
CA ASP A 178 16.02 -22.41 9.05
C ASP A 178 16.82 -21.53 10.01
N ALA A 179 18.04 -21.92 10.36
CA ALA A 179 18.91 -21.14 11.25
C ALA A 179 19.25 -19.75 10.65
N LYS A 180 19.57 -19.70 9.35
CA LYS A 180 19.83 -18.45 8.64
C LYS A 180 18.57 -17.58 8.56
N ARG A 181 17.45 -18.20 8.15
CA ARG A 181 16.15 -17.52 8.03
C ARG A 181 15.73 -16.87 9.35
N LEU A 182 15.85 -17.58 10.47
CA LEU A 182 15.51 -17.07 11.80
C LEU A 182 16.45 -15.95 12.25
N ALA A 183 17.75 -16.05 11.96
CA ALA A 183 18.72 -15.01 12.30
C ALA A 183 18.46 -13.69 11.55
N GLU A 184 18.22 -13.76 10.24
CA GLU A 184 17.88 -12.60 9.41
C GLU A 184 16.57 -11.97 9.86
N LEU A 185 15.56 -12.80 10.18
CA LEU A 185 14.29 -12.34 10.72
C LEU A 185 14.50 -11.56 12.03
N VAL A 186 15.21 -12.13 13.01
CA VAL A 186 15.45 -11.46 14.30
C VAL A 186 16.25 -10.17 14.13
N LEU A 187 17.24 -10.15 13.23
CA LEU A 187 18.00 -8.94 12.91
C LEU A 187 17.12 -7.81 12.36
N SER A 188 16.13 -8.13 11.52
CA SER A 188 15.18 -7.14 11.00
C SER A 188 14.34 -6.46 12.09
N TYR A 189 14.09 -7.15 13.22
CA TYR A 189 13.37 -6.60 14.38
C TYR A 189 14.27 -5.85 15.38
N LYS A 190 15.57 -6.15 15.39
CA LYS A 190 16.55 -5.49 16.28
C LYS A 190 17.21 -4.26 15.64
N SER A 191 16.88 -3.94 14.39
CA SER A 191 17.45 -2.81 13.64
C SER A 191 17.06 -1.47 14.26
#